data_AF-A0A1V6HGA9-F1
#
_entry.id   AF-A0A1V6HGA9-F1
#
_cell.length_a   1.000
_cell.length_b   1.000
_cell.length_c   1.000
_cell.angle_alpha   90.00
_cell.angle_beta   90.00
_cell.angle_gamma   90.00
#
_symmetry.space_group_name_H-M   'P 1'
#
loop_
_entity.id
_entity.type
_entity.pdbx_description
1 polymer ?
#
loop_
_entity_poly.entity_id
_entity_poly.type
_entity_poly.pdbx_seq_one_letter_code
_entity_poly.pdbx_strand_id
1 'polypeptide(L)' 'MREAITRLPWEYRELILLRHYGELSYDEIAEAKGMPLGTVKNKLFRARQLLRALLGGEDPRRVTV' A
#
# COMPACT_ATOMS: atom_id res chain seq x y z
N MET A 1 7.55 -10.10 -6.57
CA MET A 1 7.37 -8.89 -5.70
C MET A 1 7.38 -7.58 -6.50
N ARG A 2 8.46 -7.27 -7.22
CA ARG A 2 8.60 -6.01 -7.97
C ARG A 2 7.47 -5.76 -8.98
N GLU A 3 7.08 -6.77 -9.77
CA GLU A 3 5.97 -6.67 -10.73
C GLU A 3 4.59 -6.48 -10.07
N ALA A 4 4.37 -7.03 -8.88
CA ALA A 4 3.10 -6.85 -8.18
C ALA A 4 2.97 -5.41 -7.66
N ILE A 5 4.07 -4.82 -7.20
CA ILE A 5 4.12 -3.41 -6.78
C ILE A 5 3.85 -2.48 -7.97
N THR A 6 4.36 -2.79 -9.17
CA THR A 6 4.08 -2.00 -10.40
C THR A 6 2.66 -2.17 -10.93
N ARG A 7 1.86 -3.10 -10.38
CA ARG A 7 0.43 -3.25 -10.68
C ARG A 7 -0.46 -2.56 -9.66
N LEU A 8 0.08 -2.07 -8.54
CA LEU A 8 -0.67 -1.25 -7.60
C LEU A 8 -0.99 0.11 -8.23
N PRO A 9 -2.18 0.68 -7.94
CA PRO A 9 -2.47 2.08 -8.16
C PRO A 9 -1.35 2.97 -7.60
N TRP A 10 -1.04 4.05 -8.30
CA TRP A 10 0.06 4.98 -7.99
C TRP A 10 0.12 5.34 -6.50
N GLU A 11 -1.00 5.75 -5.91
CA GLU A 11 -1.05 6.21 -4.51
C GLU A 11 -0.69 5.12 -3.50
N TYR A 12 -1.02 3.87 -3.79
CA TYR A 12 -0.67 2.73 -2.93
C TYR A 12 0.77 2.27 -3.16
N ARG A 13 1.22 2.30 -4.41
CA ARG A 13 2.59 1.98 -4.78
C ARG A 13 3.57 2.88 -4.06
N GLU A 14 3.33 4.18 -4.10
CA GLU A 14 4.21 5.18 -3.51
C GLU A 14 4.39 4.96 -2.00
N LEU A 15 3.29 4.73 -1.28
CA LEU A 15 3.33 4.42 0.16
C LEU A 15 4.09 3.13 0.48
N ILE A 16 3.90 2.09 -0.34
CA ILE A 16 4.62 0.83 -0.20
C ILE A 16 6.12 1.01 -0.47
N LEU A 17 6.50 1.84 -1.45
CA LEU A 17 7.90 2.13 -1.75
C LEU A 17 8.57 2.89 -0.60
N LEU A 18 7.93 3.95 -0.11
CA LEU A 18 8.42 4.74 1.03
C LEU A 18 8.60 3.85 2.28
N ARG A 19 7.66 2.95 2.53
CA ARG A 19 7.74 2.05 3.70
C ARG A 19 8.78 0.95 3.57
N HIS A 20 8.85 0.27 2.42
CA HIS A 20 9.69 -0.93 2.25
C HIS A 20 11.10 -0.65 1.72
N TYR A 21 11.27 0.41 0.93
CA TYR A 21 12.58 0.78 0.37
C TYR A 21 13.13 2.05 0.99
N GLY A 22 12.26 3.00 1.36
CA GLY A 22 12.67 4.19 2.10
C GLY A 22 12.82 3.96 3.60
N GLU A 23 12.41 2.79 4.11
CA GLU A 23 12.41 2.41 5.53
C GLU A 23 11.67 3.38 6.48
N LEU A 24 10.93 4.34 5.92
CA LEU A 24 10.21 5.37 6.67
C LEU A 24 9.14 4.74 7.57
N SER A 25 9.01 5.31 8.76
CA SER A 25 7.91 5.07 9.67
C SER A 25 6.60 5.64 9.11
N TYR A 26 5.46 5.27 9.70
CA TYR A 26 4.17 5.79 9.23
C TYR A 26 4.02 7.29 9.49
N ASP A 27 4.65 7.80 10.55
CA ASP A 27 4.68 9.20 10.91
C ASP A 27 5.53 10.00 9.92
N GLU A 28 6.73 9.53 9.57
CA GLU A 28 7.56 10.19 8.55
C GLU A 28 6.90 10.17 7.16
N ILE A 29 6.17 9.10 6.82
CA ILE A 29 5.38 9.06 5.57
C ILE A 29 4.22 10.07 5.62
N ALA A 30 3.57 10.24 6.78
CA ALA A 30 2.50 11.21 6.98
C ALA A 30 3.02 12.64 6.78
N GLU A 31 4.16 12.97 7.39
CA GLU A 31 4.83 14.25 7.23
C GLU A 31 5.28 14.48 5.79
N ALA A 32 6.03 13.54 5.19
CA ALA A 32 6.56 13.66 3.83
C ALA A 32 5.47 13.83 2.77
N LYS A 33 4.28 13.28 3.01
CA LYS A 33 3.14 13.36 2.08
C LYS A 33 2.11 14.42 2.45
N GLY A 34 2.26 15.12 3.58
CA GLY A 34 1.26 16.07 4.08
C GLY A 34 -0.11 15.43 4.33
N MET A 35 -0.15 14.17 4.77
CA MET A 35 -1.37 13.41 5.00
C MET A 35 -1.55 13.07 6.48
N PRO A 36 -2.78 12.99 7.01
CA PRO A 36 -3.01 12.50 8.36
C PRO A 36 -2.49 11.06 8.57
N LEU A 37 -1.90 10.77 9.73
CA LEU A 37 -1.39 9.43 10.07
C LEU A 37 -2.47 8.33 9.93
N GLY A 38 -3.72 8.63 10.29
CA GLY A 38 -4.84 7.70 10.12
C GLY A 38 -5.09 7.35 8.65
N THR A 39 -4.94 8.31 7.75
CA THR A 39 -5.04 8.13 6.29
C THR A 39 -3.90 7.26 5.77
N VAL A 40 -2.67 7.51 6.22
CA VAL A 40 -1.50 6.70 5.86
C VAL A 40 -1.69 5.24 6.30
N LYS A 41 -2.11 5.01 7.55
CA LYS A 41 -2.42 3.67 8.08
C LYS A 41 -3.47 2.94 7.23
N ASN A 42 -4.58 3.61 6.92
CA ASN A 42 -5.66 3.05 6.11
C ASN A 42 -5.23 2.75 4.66
N LYS A 43 -4.52 3.67 4.01
CA LYS A 43 -4.02 3.47 2.64
C LYS A 43 -2.99 2.34 2.59
N LEU A 44 -2.04 2.27 3.52
CA LEU A 44 -1.07 1.17 3.60
C LEU A 44 -1.71 -0.18 3.88
N PHE A 45 -2.75 -0.23 4.72
CA PHE A 45 -3.52 -1.46 4.92
C PHE A 45 -4.16 -1.94 3.61
N ARG A 46 -4.84 -1.05 2.88
CA ARG A 46 -5.44 -1.36 1.57
C ARG A 46 -4.38 -1.74 0.53
N ALA A 47 -3.25 -1.05 0.50
CA ALA A 47 -2.13 -1.35 -0.38
C ALA A 47 -1.61 -2.79 -0.16
N ARG A 48 -1.46 -3.22 1.10
CA ARG A 48 -1.06 -4.60 1.43
C ARG A 48 -2.10 -5.64 1.03
N GLN A 49 -3.38 -5.34 1.21
CA GLN A 49 -4.49 -6.21 0.76
C GLN A 49 -4.43 -6.44 -0.75
N LEU A 50 -4.31 -5.34 -1.53
CA LEU A 50 -4.18 -5.40 -2.98
C LEU A 50 -2.89 -6.12 -3.42
N LEU A 51 -1.77 -5.87 -2.73
CA LEU A 51 -0.51 -6.51 -3.05
C LEU A 51 -0.56 -8.03 -2.82
N ARG A 52 -1.21 -8.48 -1.74
CA ARG A 52 -1.47 -9.91 -1.50
C ARG A 52 -2.29 -10.53 -2.63
N ALA A 53 -3.37 -9.86 -3.05
CA ALA A 53 -4.20 -10.31 -4.17
C ALA A 53 -3.39 -10.47 -5.47
N LEU A 54 -2.51 -9.50 -5.76
CA LEU A 54 -1.66 -9.51 -6.95
C LEU A 54 -0.57 -10.59 -6.94
N LEU A 55 -0.16 -11.05 -5.75
CA LEU A 55 0.83 -12.11 -5.57
C LEU A 55 0.23 -13.52 -5.55
N GLY A 56 -1.08 -13.66 -5.83
CA GLY A 56 -1.77 -14.94 -5.86
C GLY A 56 -2.52 -15.30 -4.57
N GLY A 57 -2.64 -14.36 -3.62
CA GLY A 57 -3.63 -14.46 -2.55
C GLY A 57 -5.04 -14.17 -3.07
N GLU A 58 -6.06 -14.56 -2.31
CA GLU A 58 -7.46 -14.29 -2.65
C GLU A 58 -7.68 -12.76 -2.79
N ASP A 59 -8.26 -12.31 -3.91
CA ASP A 59 -8.54 -10.89 -4.13
C ASP A 59 -9.71 -10.46 -3.24
N PRO A 60 -9.52 -9.57 -2.24
CA PRO A 60 -10.59 -9.18 -1.33
C PRO A 60 -11.71 -8.38 -2.04
N ARG A 61 -11.51 -8.01 -3.31
CA ARG A 61 -12.55 -7.41 -4.17
C ARG A 61 -13.34 -8.45 -4.98
N ARG A 62 -12.91 -9.72 -4.97
CA ARG A 62 -13.57 -10.86 -5.64
C ARG A 62 -14.47 -11.66 -4.69
N VAL A 63 -14.93 -11.08 -3.59
CA VAL A 63 -16.06 -11.67 -2.85
C VAL A 63 -17.27 -11.58 -3.75
N THR A 64 -17.49 -12.64 -4.53
CA THR A 64 -18.70 -12.88 -5.30
C THR A 64 -19.83 -13.13 -4.30
N VAL A 65 -20.89 -12.32 -4.42
CA VAL A 65 -22.20 -12.58 -3.80
C VAL A 65 -22.77 -13.90 -4.32
#